data_AF-A0A8J8D3C7-F1
#
_entry.id   AF-A0A8J8D3C7-F1
#
_cell.length_a   1.000
_cell.length_b   1.000
_cell.length_c   1.000
_cell.angle_alpha   90.00
_cell.angle_beta   90.00
_cell.angle_gamma   90.00
#
_symmetry.space_group_name_H-M   'P 1'
#
loop_
_entity.id
_entity.type
_entity.pdbx_description
1 polymer ?
#
loop_
_entity_poly.entity_id
_entity_poly.type
_entity_poly.pdbx_seq_one_letter_code
_entity_poly.pdbx_strand_id
1 'polypeptide(L)' 'MRVVLESEIRELFKQNPEAARQKLQEHEWVMDQNGTFIPSEEFWRILQNSGSVNKNQEREHEVVGA' A
#
# COMPACT_ATOMS: atom_id res chain seq x y z
N MET A 1 12.21 -17.46 -7.27
CA MET A 1 10.98 -16.65 -7.16
C MET A 1 10.80 -16.26 -5.71
N ARG A 2 10.87 -14.97 -5.37
CA ARG A 2 10.70 -14.46 -4.00
C ARG A 2 9.35 -13.75 -3.93
N VAL A 3 8.49 -14.20 -3.03
CA VAL A 3 7.11 -13.72 -2.87
C VAL A 3 6.94 -13.24 -1.43
N VAL A 4 6.29 -12.11 -1.24
CA VAL A 4 5.93 -11.59 0.08
C VAL A 4 4.41 -11.42 0.19
N LEU A 5 3.86 -11.57 1.39
CA LEU A 5 2.44 -11.34 1.61
C LEU A 5 2.10 -9.86 1.59
N GLU A 6 0.98 -9.53 0.94
CA GLU A 6 0.41 -8.19 0.87
C GLU A 6 0.20 -7.58 2.27
N SER A 7 -0.31 -8.37 3.21
CA SER A 7 -0.55 -7.93 4.59
C SER A 7 0.73 -7.53 5.33
N GLU A 8 1.83 -8.26 5.13
CA GLU A 8 3.14 -7.92 5.72
C GLU A 8 3.65 -6.57 5.19
N ILE A 9 3.55 -6.36 3.88
CA ILE A 9 4.02 -5.11 3.27
C ILE A 9 3.11 -3.95 3.69
N ARG A 10 1.80 -4.13 3.78
CA ARG A 10 0.87 -3.07 4.24
C ARG A 10 1.16 -2.65 5.66
N GLU A 11 1.39 -3.60 6.56
CA GLU A 11 1.70 -3.29 7.95
C GLU A 11 3.05 -2.57 8.06
N LEU A 12 4.05 -3.05 7.32
CA LEU A 12 5.36 -2.40 7.24
C LEU A 12 5.27 -1.01 6.64
N PHE A 13 4.44 -0.79 5.61
CA PHE A 13 4.26 0.50 4.96
C PHE A 13 3.63 1.55 5.89
N LYS A 14 2.69 1.12 6.75
CA LYS A 14 2.08 2.00 7.77
C LYS A 14 3.08 2.47 8.82
N GLN A 15 4.03 1.60 9.19
CA GLN A 15 5.04 1.91 10.22
C GLN A 15 6.25 2.64 9.63
N ASN A 16 6.75 2.15 8.49
CA ASN A 16 7.92 2.66 7.80
C ASN A 16 7.81 2.40 6.28
N PRO A 17 7.39 3.40 5.48
CA PRO A 17 7.22 3.24 4.04
C PRO A 17 8.54 2.97 3.30
N GLU A 18 9.68 3.44 3.82
CA GLU A 18 11.00 3.17 3.22
C GLU A 18 11.41 1.70 3.41
N ALA A 19 11.18 1.14 4.60
CA ALA A 19 11.42 -0.29 4.86
C ALA A 19 10.52 -1.18 4.00
N ALA A 20 9.25 -0.79 3.80
CA ALA A 20 8.33 -1.49 2.92
C ALA A 20 8.81 -1.48 1.46
N ARG A 21 9.34 -0.34 0.99
CA ARG A 21 9.94 -0.22 -0.35
C ARG A 21 11.15 -1.15 -0.49
N GLN A 22 12.05 -1.15 0.48
CA GLN A 22 13.22 -2.02 0.44
C GLN A 22 12.82 -3.50 0.40
N LYS A 23 11.85 -3.90 1.23
CA LYS A 23 11.32 -5.27 1.25
C LYS A 23 10.66 -5.65 -0.09
N LEU A 24 9.96 -4.71 -0.74
CA LEU A 24 9.42 -4.88 -2.10
C LEU A 24 10.51 -4.93 -3.19
N GLN A 25 11.67 -4.31 -2.99
CA GLN A 25 12.79 -4.46 -3.93
C GLN A 25 13.48 -5.83 -3.78
N GLU A 26 13.47 -6.40 -2.58
CA GLU A 26 14.00 -7.75 -2.34
C GLU A 26 13.07 -8.88 -2.80
N HIS A 27 11.78 -8.58 -3.02
CA HIS A 27 10.74 -9.51 -3.42
C HIS A 27 10.09 -9.06 -4.73
N GLU A 28 10.19 -9.87 -5.77
CA GLU A 28 9.68 -9.52 -7.10
C GLU A 28 8.14 -9.54 -7.18
N TRP A 29 7.51 -10.34 -6.31
CA TRP A 29 6.06 -10.54 -6.30
C TRP A 29 5.46 -10.37 -4.92
N VAL A 30 4.26 -9.82 -4.89
CA VAL A 30 3.40 -9.70 -3.72
C VAL A 30 2.21 -10.61 -3.92
N MET A 31 1.92 -11.46 -2.94
CA MET A 31 0.74 -12.30 -2.94
C MET A 31 -0.34 -11.67 -2.07
N ASP A 32 -1.48 -11.38 -2.69
CA ASP A 32 -2.67 -10.88 -2.03
C ASP A 32 -3.39 -11.99 -1.24
N GLN A 33 -4.29 -11.59 -0.32
CA GLN A 33 -5.12 -12.52 0.45
C GLN A 33 -5.97 -13.46 -0.42
N ASN A 34 -6.25 -13.06 -1.66
CA ASN A 34 -6.97 -13.88 -2.65
C ASN A 34 -6.08 -14.86 -3.44
N GLY A 35 -4.77 -14.93 -3.14
CA GLY A 35 -3.80 -15.76 -3.87
C GLY A 35 -3.37 -15.17 -5.22
N THR A 36 -3.66 -13.89 -5.45
CA THR A 36 -3.24 -13.16 -6.65
C THR A 36 -1.79 -12.70 -6.51
N PHE A 37 -0.97 -12.94 -7.53
CA PHE A 37 0.40 -12.44 -7.60
C PHE A 37 0.43 -11.09 -8.32
N ILE A 38 0.90 -10.07 -7.61
CA ILE A 38 1.03 -8.70 -8.08
C ILE A 38 2.53 -8.35 -8.13
N PRO A 39 3.05 -7.80 -9.23
CA PRO A 39 4.43 -7.33 -9.28
C PRO A 39 4.69 -6.28 -8.20
N SER A 40 5.87 -6.33 -7.56
CA SER A 40 6.17 -5.45 -6.42
C SER A 40 6.16 -3.96 -6.77
N GLU A 41 6.58 -3.58 -8.00
CA GLU A 41 6.45 -2.20 -8.50
C GLU A 41 5.00 -1.74 -8.63
N GLU A 42 4.12 -2.60 -9.14
CA GLU A 42 2.69 -2.28 -9.28
C GLU A 42 2.04 -2.16 -7.89
N PHE A 43 2.39 -3.07 -6.98
CA PHE A 43 1.91 -3.04 -5.60
C PHE A 43 2.37 -1.78 -4.85
N TRP A 44 3.60 -1.32 -5.09
CA TRP A 44 4.10 -0.05 -4.53
C TRP A 44 3.25 1.15 -4.97
N ARG A 45 2.87 1.21 -6.25
CA ARG A 45 1.99 2.27 -6.77
C ARG A 45 0.60 2.21 -6.13
N ILE A 46 0.06 1.01 -5.92
CA ILE A 46 -1.22 0.80 -5.23
C ILE A 46 -1.16 1.33 -3.78
N LEU A 47 -0.09 1.01 -3.04
CA LEU A 47 0.10 1.51 -1.67
C LEU A 47 0.13 3.04 -1.59
N GLN A 48 0.88 3.68 -2.48
CA GLN A 48 1.00 5.14 -2.54
C GLN A 48 -0.36 5.81 -2.86
N ASN A 49 -1.13 5.21 -3.76
CA ASN A 49 -2.46 5.69 -4.13
C ASN A 49 -3.49 5.45 -3.03
N SER A 50 -3.53 4.26 -2.42
CA SER A 50 -4.44 3.95 -1.29
C SER A 50 -4.18 4.83 -0.07
N GLY A 51 -2.92 5.20 0.21
CA GLY A 51 -2.60 6.15 1.28
C GLY A 51 -3.11 7.58 1.01
N SER A 52 -3.25 7.95 -0.26
CA SER A 52 -3.71 9.29 -0.68
C SER A 52 -5.22 9.47 -0.56
N VAL A 53 -6.01 8.39 -0.67
CA VAL A 53 -7.48 8.47 -0.58
C VAL A 53 -7.95 8.88 0.82
N ASN A 54 -7.20 8.53 1.88
CA ASN A 54 -7.57 8.91 3.25
C ASN A 54 -7.33 10.39 3.61
N LYS A 55 -6.57 11.15 2.81
CA LYS A 55 -6.32 12.58 3.13
C LYS A 55 -7.29 13.55 2.48
N ASN A 56 -8.07 13.11 1.49
CA ASN A 56 -9.04 13.97 0.82
C ASN A 56 -10.46 13.85 1.37
N GLN A 57 -10.77 12.78 2.11
CA GLN A 57 -12.11 12.60 2.67
C GLN A 57 -12.34 13.40 3.98
N GLU A 58 -11.27 13.85 4.65
CA GLU A 58 -11.37 14.67 5.87
C GLU A 58 -11.55 16.18 5.58
N ARG A 59 -11.52 16.63 4.31
CA ARG A 59 -11.71 18.06 3.95
C ARG A 59 -13.05 18.40 3.29
N GLU A 60 -13.90 17.42 2.99
CA GLU A 60 -15.22 17.68 2.36
C GLU A 60 -16.38 17.71 3.37
N HIS A 61 -16.12 17.49 4.66
CA HIS A 61 -17.16 17.47 5.71
C HIS A 61 -17.23 18.75 6.58
N GLU A 62 -16.57 19.87 6.22
CA GLU A 62 -16.65 21.15 6.95
C GLU A 62 -17.31 22.30 6.16
N VAL A 63 -18.06 22.02 5.09
CA VAL A 63 -18.73 23.09 4.31
C VAL A 63 -20.18 22.78 3.97
N VAL A 64 -20.96 22.34 4.95
CA VAL A 64 -22.44 22.48 4.92
C VAL A 64 -22.92 22.80 6.33
N GLY A 65 -22.64 24.02 6.79
CA GLY A 65 -23.21 24.61 7.99
C GLY A 65 -23.70 26.00 7.63
N ALA A 66 -24.93 26.05 7.11
CA ALA A 66 -25.72 27.26 6.90
C ALA A 66 -26.07 27.94 8.23
#